data_AF-A0A961C085-F1
#
_entry.id   AF-A0A961C085-F1
#
_cell.length_a   1.000
_cell.length_b   1.000
_cell.length_c   1.000
_cell.angle_alpha   90.00
_cell.angle_beta   90.00
_cell.angle_gamma   90.00
#
_symmetry.space_group_name_H-M   'P 1'
#
loop_
_entity.id
_entity.type
_entity.pdbx_description
1 polymer ?
#
loop_
_entity_poly.entity_id
_entity_poly.type
_entity_poly.pdbx_seq_one_letter_code
_entity_poly.pdbx_strand_id
1 'polypeptide(L)'
;MLRSMYSAVSGLRVHQTMLDVTGNNISNVNTFGFKTGRAVFEDNLSQIIRGSSAPVPATGGGPGIGGINPAQVGLGARLGAITNIFSQGGLQVTNQTTDVAIQGDGFFTVEKAGANFFTRNGAFNFDTDGNLVTSNGSYVLGYMYAPGARVAATNTKDDVTAALAGNVMLDKTGAPVTPTTTPNDLQAVPLKLPTALIAGFRVGANQSFQLTNNAVNANGEATLGTPGFVGWDDYMLGMDVAAGGTAVNKDLALESFQINPDGKMVGSFSDGTKRVFGQIALTTFNNPPGLEKVGGSMYRQTNNSGIADTGIPANGGRGTVESGTLEMSNVDLAQEFTNLIVAQRGFQANSKVVSTSDEVLSDLIQMKR
;
A
#
# COMPACT_ATOMS: atom_id res chain seq x y z
N MET A 1 -45.76 -22.57 -3.50
CA MET A 1 -44.80 -22.50 -4.63
C MET A 1 -44.07 -21.16 -4.71
N LEU A 2 -44.76 -20.02 -4.60
CA LEU A 2 -44.14 -18.69 -4.61
C LEU A 2 -42.92 -18.56 -3.66
N ARG A 3 -43.00 -19.06 -2.42
CA ARG A 3 -41.90 -19.04 -1.44
C ARG A 3 -40.67 -19.87 -1.88
N SER A 4 -40.90 -20.99 -2.57
CA SER A 4 -39.82 -21.83 -3.13
C SER A 4 -39.17 -21.16 -4.35
N MET A 5 -39.94 -20.49 -5.20
CA MET A 5 -39.41 -19.71 -6.32
C MET A 5 -38.57 -18.52 -5.83
N TYR A 6 -39.01 -17.79 -4.81
CA TYR A 6 -38.21 -16.71 -4.22
C TYR A 6 -36.86 -17.21 -3.68
N SER A 7 -36.87 -18.37 -3.00
CA SER A 7 -35.62 -19.01 -2.53
C SER A 7 -34.73 -19.42 -3.71
N ALA A 8 -35.28 -20.04 -4.76
CA ALA A 8 -34.51 -20.45 -5.94
C ALA A 8 -33.93 -19.25 -6.72
N VAL A 9 -34.70 -18.19 -6.92
CA VAL A 9 -34.25 -16.95 -7.57
C VAL A 9 -33.17 -16.24 -6.75
N SER A 10 -33.30 -16.25 -5.42
CA SER A 10 -32.25 -15.71 -4.54
C SER A 10 -30.93 -16.48 -4.70
N GLY A 11 -30.99 -17.81 -4.77
CA GLY A 11 -29.83 -18.67 -5.02
C GLY A 11 -29.20 -18.46 -6.40
N LEU A 12 -30.01 -18.23 -7.45
CA LEU A 12 -29.50 -17.89 -8.79
C LEU A 12 -28.67 -16.60 -8.78
N ARG A 13 -29.17 -15.55 -8.12
CA ARG A 13 -28.46 -14.27 -8.02
C ARG A 13 -27.14 -14.40 -7.27
N VAL A 14 -27.17 -15.11 -6.14
CA VAL A 14 -25.98 -15.32 -5.30
C VAL A 14 -24.90 -16.11 -6.05
N HIS A 15 -25.27 -17.19 -6.75
CA HIS A 15 -24.32 -17.93 -7.57
C HIS A 15 -23.84 -17.15 -8.80
N GLN A 16 -24.66 -16.27 -9.39
CA GLN A 16 -24.20 -15.37 -10.44
C GLN A 16 -23.09 -14.46 -9.92
N THR A 17 -23.27 -13.82 -8.76
CA THR A 17 -22.21 -13.01 -8.16
C THR A 17 -20.96 -13.82 -7.83
N MET A 18 -21.11 -15.08 -7.40
CA MET A 18 -19.97 -15.98 -7.20
C MET A 18 -19.21 -16.22 -8.51
N LEU A 19 -19.93 -16.42 -9.62
CA LEU A 19 -19.34 -16.59 -10.96
C LEU A 19 -18.61 -15.32 -11.39
N ASP A 20 -19.17 -14.14 -11.13
CA ASP A 20 -18.56 -12.87 -11.51
C ASP A 20 -17.27 -12.62 -10.72
N VAL A 21 -17.27 -12.91 -9.41
CA VAL A 21 -16.09 -12.77 -8.54
C VAL A 21 -15.00 -13.78 -8.92
N THR A 22 -15.35 -15.06 -9.08
CA THR A 22 -14.38 -16.10 -9.48
C THR A 22 -13.83 -15.86 -10.89
N GLY A 23 -14.68 -15.44 -11.82
CA GLY A 23 -14.26 -15.03 -13.17
C GLY A 23 -13.30 -13.82 -13.13
N ASN A 24 -13.55 -12.85 -12.24
CA ASN A 24 -12.63 -11.73 -12.05
C ASN A 24 -11.27 -12.18 -11.48
N ASN A 25 -11.26 -13.09 -10.51
CA ASN A 25 -10.03 -13.62 -9.93
C ASN A 25 -9.18 -14.34 -10.98
N ILE A 26 -9.78 -15.27 -11.73
CA ILE A 26 -9.11 -16.02 -12.80
C ILE A 26 -8.53 -15.06 -13.84
N SER A 27 -9.30 -14.04 -14.25
CA SER A 27 -8.84 -13.06 -15.25
C SER A 27 -7.62 -12.26 -14.81
N ASN A 28 -7.46 -12.05 -13.49
CA ASN A 28 -6.39 -11.23 -12.93
C ASN A 28 -5.29 -12.06 -12.25
N VAL A 29 -5.16 -13.36 -12.56
CA VAL A 29 -4.10 -14.19 -11.97
C VAL A 29 -2.69 -13.74 -12.37
N ASN A 30 -2.52 -13.22 -13.58
CA ASN A 30 -1.22 -12.71 -14.05
C ASN A 30 -1.02 -11.23 -13.74
N THR A 31 -1.95 -10.60 -13.02
CA THR A 31 -1.84 -9.18 -12.66
C THR A 31 -1.02 -9.02 -11.40
N PHE A 32 0.07 -8.26 -11.50
CA PHE A 32 0.92 -7.94 -10.35
C PHE A 32 0.15 -7.16 -9.27
N GLY A 33 0.38 -7.53 -8.01
CA GLY A 33 -0.24 -6.91 -6.84
C GLY A 33 -1.76 -7.11 -6.70
N PHE A 34 -2.39 -7.98 -7.52
CA PHE A 34 -3.82 -8.28 -7.39
C PHE A 34 -4.10 -9.10 -6.12
N LYS A 35 -5.26 -8.84 -5.52
CA LYS A 35 -5.77 -9.57 -4.35
C LYS A 35 -7.10 -10.24 -4.65
N THR A 36 -7.16 -11.55 -4.40
CA THR A 36 -8.32 -12.41 -4.59
C THR A 36 -9.53 -11.85 -3.85
N GLY A 37 -10.64 -11.69 -4.56
CA GLY A 37 -11.94 -11.38 -3.98
C GLY A 37 -12.69 -12.65 -3.61
N ARG A 38 -13.34 -12.67 -2.44
CA ARG A 38 -14.19 -13.78 -2.01
C ARG A 38 -15.60 -13.28 -1.73
N ALA A 39 -16.59 -13.92 -2.34
CA ALA A 39 -17.99 -13.70 -2.01
C ALA A 39 -18.38 -14.52 -0.77
N VAL A 40 -19.02 -13.87 0.20
CA VAL A 40 -19.58 -14.48 1.42
C VAL A 40 -21.10 -14.40 1.34
N PHE A 41 -21.77 -15.52 1.63
CA PHE A 41 -23.22 -15.63 1.58
C PHE A 41 -23.79 -15.79 2.96
N GLU A 42 -24.98 -15.24 3.15
CA GLU A 42 -25.76 -15.34 4.37
C GLU A 42 -27.15 -15.88 4.02
N ASP A 43 -27.77 -16.59 4.96
CA ASP A 43 -29.18 -16.90 4.84
C ASP A 43 -30.01 -15.61 4.92
N ASN A 44 -31.18 -15.63 4.28
CA ASN A 44 -32.16 -14.58 4.43
C ASN A 44 -33.04 -14.86 5.67
N LEU A 45 -33.95 -13.94 5.99
CA LEU A 45 -34.89 -14.07 7.11
C LEU A 45 -35.56 -15.47 7.13
N SER A 46 -35.71 -16.05 8.32
CA SER A 46 -36.52 -17.25 8.53
C SER A 46 -37.95 -16.86 8.90
N GLN A 47 -38.95 -17.58 8.38
CA GLN A 47 -40.34 -17.42 8.80
C GLN A 47 -40.75 -18.56 9.72
N ILE A 48 -41.24 -18.22 10.91
CA ILE A 48 -41.76 -19.18 11.89
C ILE A 48 -43.13 -19.69 11.40
N ILE A 49 -43.25 -21.00 11.19
CA ILE A 49 -44.51 -21.70 10.87
C ILE A 49 -45.22 -22.11 12.15
N ARG A 50 -44.45 -22.50 13.17
CA ARG A 50 -44.97 -22.92 14.47
C ARG A 50 -44.06 -22.38 15.56
N GLY A 51 -44.63 -21.64 16.51
CA GLY A 51 -43.92 -21.18 17.69
C GLY A 51 -43.49 -22.35 18.57
N SER A 52 -42.37 -22.18 19.28
CA SER A 52 -41.98 -23.13 20.32
C SER A 52 -42.85 -22.94 21.55
N SER A 53 -43.21 -24.02 22.24
CA SER A 53 -43.81 -23.94 23.58
C SER A 53 -43.03 -24.81 24.54
N ALA A 54 -42.86 -24.30 25.76
CA ALA A 54 -42.30 -25.08 26.85
C ALA A 54 -43.24 -26.24 27.24
N PRO A 55 -42.72 -27.37 27.75
CA PRO A 55 -43.53 -28.43 28.33
C PRO A 55 -44.37 -27.89 29.49
N VAL A 56 -45.67 -28.19 29.51
CA VAL A 56 -46.56 -27.78 30.61
C VAL A 56 -46.75 -28.98 31.55
N PRO A 57 -46.35 -28.85 32.83
CA PRO A 57 -46.50 -29.94 33.79
C PRO A 57 -47.98 -30.25 34.04
N ALA A 58 -48.29 -31.54 34.21
CA ALA A 58 -49.62 -32.06 34.53
C ALA A 58 -50.15 -31.40 35.81
N THR A 59 -51.09 -30.48 35.68
CA THR A 59 -51.80 -29.90 36.84
C THR A 59 -53.20 -30.51 36.89
N GLY A 60 -53.48 -31.34 37.91
CA GLY A 60 -54.80 -31.91 38.15
C GLY A 60 -55.10 -33.26 37.46
N GLY A 61 -54.22 -34.26 37.59
CA GLY A 61 -54.54 -35.67 37.28
C GLY A 61 -54.64 -36.06 35.79
N GLY A 62 -54.53 -35.11 34.86
CA GLY A 62 -54.43 -35.37 33.42
C GLY A 62 -52.98 -35.47 32.93
N PRO A 63 -52.70 -36.15 31.80
CA PRO A 63 -51.35 -36.20 31.23
C PRO A 63 -50.87 -34.80 30.81
N GLY A 64 -49.62 -34.45 31.18
CA GLY A 64 -48.99 -33.16 30.82
C GLY A 64 -48.70 -33.07 29.32
N ILE A 65 -48.65 -31.85 28.79
CA ILE A 65 -48.39 -31.61 27.36
C ILE A 65 -46.89 -31.39 27.17
N GLY A 66 -46.27 -32.17 26.28
CA GLY A 66 -44.85 -32.01 25.91
C GLY A 66 -44.57 -30.70 25.18
N GLY A 67 -43.36 -30.18 25.34
CA GLY A 67 -42.90 -29.01 24.59
C GLY A 67 -42.79 -29.30 23.09
N ILE A 68 -42.96 -28.27 22.27
CA ILE A 68 -42.80 -28.38 20.81
C ILE A 68 -41.63 -27.53 20.32
N ASN A 69 -40.87 -28.07 19.38
CA ASN A 69 -39.78 -27.36 18.72
C ASN A 69 -40.36 -26.30 17.74
N PRO A 70 -39.68 -25.16 17.59
CA PRO A 70 -40.09 -24.18 16.58
C PRO A 70 -39.83 -24.74 15.18
N ALA A 71 -40.82 -24.64 14.30
CA ALA A 71 -40.66 -24.97 12.90
C ALA A 71 -40.46 -23.67 12.12
N GLN A 72 -39.35 -23.53 11.41
CA GLN A 72 -39.02 -22.35 10.60
C GLN A 72 -38.65 -22.77 9.19
N VAL A 73 -38.94 -21.90 8.23
CA VAL A 73 -38.53 -22.08 6.82
C VAL A 73 -37.76 -20.83 6.39
N GLY A 74 -36.54 -21.04 5.87
CA GLY A 74 -35.70 -19.97 5.34
C GLY A 74 -36.24 -19.40 4.02
N LEU A 75 -36.04 -18.10 3.80
CA LEU A 75 -36.45 -17.39 2.59
C LEU A 75 -35.30 -17.28 1.55
N GLY A 76 -34.38 -18.24 1.54
CA GLY A 76 -33.26 -18.31 0.61
C GLY A 76 -31.97 -17.70 1.15
N ALA A 77 -31.13 -17.18 0.25
CA ALA A 77 -29.81 -16.64 0.56
C ALA A 77 -29.58 -15.26 -0.08
N ARG A 78 -28.67 -14.48 0.51
CA ARG A 78 -28.23 -13.18 -0.02
C ARG A 78 -26.70 -13.09 0.00
N LEU A 79 -26.17 -12.12 -0.77
CA LEU A 79 -24.77 -11.73 -0.67
C LEU A 79 -24.57 -10.96 0.65
N GLY A 80 -23.69 -11.44 1.52
CA GLY A 80 -23.28 -10.74 2.74
C GLY A 80 -22.22 -9.69 2.43
N ALA A 81 -21.12 -10.10 1.79
CA ALA A 81 -20.05 -9.20 1.37
C ALA A 81 -19.20 -9.82 0.25
N ILE A 82 -18.45 -8.96 -0.44
CA ILE A 82 -17.30 -9.36 -1.26
C ILE A 82 -16.07 -8.77 -0.59
N THR A 83 -15.22 -9.62 -0.02
CA THR A 83 -14.04 -9.20 0.72
C THR A 83 -12.78 -9.56 -0.02
N ASN A 84 -11.80 -8.66 -0.05
CA ASN A 84 -10.47 -8.95 -0.61
C ASN A 84 -9.60 -9.65 0.44
N ILE A 85 -8.84 -10.66 0.01
CA ILE A 85 -7.90 -11.40 0.86
C ILE A 85 -6.49 -10.84 0.64
N PHE A 86 -5.91 -10.22 1.67
CA PHE A 86 -4.62 -9.53 1.59
C PHE A 86 -3.39 -10.41 1.88
N SER A 87 -3.51 -11.73 1.73
CA SER A 87 -2.35 -12.63 1.81
C SER A 87 -1.33 -12.31 0.71
N GLN A 88 -0.05 -12.51 1.00
CA GLN A 88 1.02 -12.28 0.04
C GLN A 88 0.95 -13.29 -1.12
N GLY A 89 1.18 -12.82 -2.34
CA GLY A 89 1.33 -13.70 -3.52
C GLY A 89 2.76 -14.22 -3.67
N GLY A 90 2.99 -15.03 -4.71
CA GLY A 90 4.36 -15.44 -5.06
C GLY A 90 5.19 -14.24 -5.54
N LEU A 91 6.49 -14.22 -5.22
CA LEU A 91 7.40 -13.20 -5.76
C LEU A 91 8.04 -13.73 -7.05
N GLN A 92 7.98 -12.93 -8.11
CA GLN A 92 8.64 -13.22 -9.38
C GLN A 92 9.84 -12.29 -9.56
N VAL A 93 11.01 -12.86 -9.84
CA VAL A 93 12.21 -12.08 -10.15
C VAL A 93 12.13 -11.55 -11.58
N THR A 94 12.25 -10.23 -11.75
CA THR A 94 12.23 -9.53 -13.05
C THR A 94 13.59 -8.99 -13.47
N ASN A 95 14.55 -8.91 -12.54
CA ASN A 95 15.89 -8.32 -12.73
C ASN A 95 15.89 -6.82 -13.12
N GLN A 96 14.76 -6.12 -13.01
CA GLN A 96 14.72 -4.66 -13.17
C GLN A 96 14.79 -3.98 -11.81
N THR A 97 15.75 -3.07 -11.63
CA THR A 97 15.94 -2.38 -10.33
C THR A 97 14.78 -1.47 -9.94
N THR A 98 13.97 -1.04 -10.92
CA THR A 98 12.75 -0.25 -10.72
C THR A 98 11.56 -1.07 -10.24
N ASP A 99 11.59 -2.39 -10.46
CA ASP A 99 10.56 -3.30 -9.95
C ASP A 99 10.84 -3.60 -8.49
N VAL A 100 9.85 -3.35 -7.65
CA VAL A 100 9.97 -3.54 -6.20
C VAL A 100 8.77 -4.33 -5.68
N ALA A 101 9.02 -5.39 -4.92
CA ALA A 101 7.98 -6.10 -4.19
C ALA A 101 8.05 -5.79 -2.69
N ILE A 102 6.92 -5.93 -2.00
CA ILE A 102 6.85 -5.85 -0.54
C ILE A 102 6.81 -7.27 0.01
N GLN A 103 7.69 -7.56 0.96
CA GLN A 103 7.66 -8.78 1.75
C GLN A 103 7.04 -8.50 3.12
N GLY A 104 5.90 -9.12 3.40
CA GLY A 104 5.08 -8.85 4.58
C GLY A 104 3.93 -7.89 4.30
N ASP A 105 3.52 -7.15 5.33
CA ASP A 105 2.36 -6.27 5.30
C ASP A 105 2.74 -4.84 4.91
N GLY A 106 1.92 -4.22 4.07
CA GLY A 106 2.11 -2.83 3.65
C GLY A 106 1.66 -2.59 2.22
N PHE A 107 1.52 -1.31 1.88
CA PHE A 107 1.20 -0.81 0.56
C PHE A 107 2.15 0.31 0.19
N PHE A 108 2.51 0.39 -1.08
CA PHE A 108 3.13 1.58 -1.64
C PHE A 108 2.11 2.71 -1.65
N THR A 109 2.55 3.87 -1.19
CA THR A 109 1.73 5.09 -1.24
C THR A 109 2.02 5.82 -2.54
N VAL A 110 0.98 6.08 -3.32
CA VAL A 110 1.10 6.79 -4.59
C VAL A 110 0.15 7.97 -4.62
N GLU A 111 0.58 9.09 -5.17
CA GLU A 111 -0.23 10.29 -5.32
C GLU A 111 -0.68 10.44 -6.78
N LYS A 112 -1.97 10.72 -6.97
CA LYS A 112 -2.53 11.10 -8.26
C LYS A 112 -3.48 12.29 -8.08
N ALA A 113 -3.16 13.40 -8.75
CA ALA A 113 -3.95 14.63 -8.73
C ALA A 113 -4.26 15.15 -7.31
N GLY A 114 -3.30 15.09 -6.40
CA GLY A 114 -3.44 15.55 -5.01
C GLY A 114 -4.16 14.57 -4.07
N ALA A 115 -4.58 13.39 -4.56
CA ALA A 115 -5.17 12.34 -3.74
C ALA A 115 -4.21 11.15 -3.59
N ASN A 116 -4.17 10.59 -2.37
CA ASN A 116 -3.34 9.43 -2.06
C ASN A 116 -4.10 8.13 -2.36
N PHE A 117 -3.42 7.23 -3.07
CA PHE A 117 -3.84 5.87 -3.36
C PHE A 117 -2.79 4.90 -2.85
N PHE A 118 -3.20 3.65 -2.68
CA PHE A 118 -2.37 2.60 -2.11
C PHE A 118 -2.32 1.44 -3.08
N THR A 119 -1.14 0.90 -3.34
CA THR A 119 -0.97 -0.21 -4.29
C THR A 119 0.01 -1.22 -3.76
N ARG A 120 -0.19 -2.48 -4.14
CA ARG A 120 0.80 -3.54 -3.93
C ARG A 120 1.56 -3.90 -5.20
N ASN A 121 1.15 -3.34 -6.33
CA ASN A 121 1.91 -3.42 -7.57
C ASN A 121 3.08 -2.43 -7.50
N GLY A 122 4.31 -2.95 -7.59
CA GLY A 122 5.53 -2.16 -7.62
C GLY A 122 6.27 -2.18 -8.95
N ALA A 123 5.54 -2.36 -10.06
CA ALA A 123 6.05 -2.08 -11.39
C ALA A 123 6.12 -0.56 -11.61
N PHE A 124 7.29 0.01 -11.33
CA PHE A 124 7.55 1.44 -11.45
C PHE A 124 8.50 1.75 -12.60
N ASN A 125 8.43 2.98 -13.10
CA ASN A 125 9.34 3.52 -14.10
C ASN A 125 9.72 4.95 -13.73
N PHE A 126 10.77 5.49 -14.33
CA PHE A 126 11.14 6.89 -14.18
C PHE A 126 10.58 7.73 -15.32
N ASP A 127 10.00 8.87 -14.98
CA ASP A 127 9.66 9.91 -15.94
C ASP A 127 10.91 10.71 -16.37
N THR A 128 10.79 11.51 -17.41
CA THR A 128 11.78 12.48 -17.92
C THR A 128 12.32 13.43 -16.83
N ASP A 129 11.49 13.80 -15.86
CA ASP A 129 11.89 14.59 -14.70
C ASP A 129 12.66 13.78 -13.63
N GLY A 130 12.76 12.46 -13.79
CA GLY A 130 13.38 11.54 -12.83
C GLY A 130 12.45 11.10 -11.69
N ASN A 131 11.16 11.44 -11.73
CA ASN A 131 10.21 10.98 -10.70
C ASN A 131 9.87 9.50 -10.90
N LEU A 132 9.78 8.74 -9.80
CA LEU A 132 9.30 7.37 -9.81
C LEU A 132 7.78 7.36 -9.97
N VAL A 133 7.31 6.82 -11.08
CA VAL A 133 5.89 6.76 -11.44
C VAL A 133 5.44 5.33 -11.67
N THR A 134 4.18 5.07 -11.38
CA THR A 134 3.50 3.83 -11.77
C THR A 134 3.14 3.86 -13.26
N SER A 135 2.82 2.71 -13.84
CA SER A 135 2.27 2.59 -15.22
C SER A 135 1.02 3.47 -15.46
N ASN A 136 0.27 3.79 -14.39
CA ASN A 136 -0.91 4.67 -14.44
C ASN A 136 -0.59 6.18 -14.31
N GLY A 137 0.69 6.55 -14.29
CA GLY A 137 1.18 7.93 -14.14
C GLY A 137 1.00 8.52 -12.74
N SER A 138 0.81 7.69 -11.70
CA SER A 138 0.75 8.14 -10.31
C SER A 138 2.16 8.18 -9.71
N TYR A 139 2.50 9.21 -8.96
CA TYR A 139 3.81 9.40 -8.36
C TYR A 139 3.97 8.53 -7.13
N VAL A 140 5.10 7.84 -6.99
CA VAL A 140 5.39 7.06 -5.77
C VAL A 140 5.91 7.99 -4.70
N LEU A 141 5.26 7.98 -3.54
CA LEU A 141 5.66 8.78 -2.40
C LEU A 141 6.71 8.04 -1.56
N GLY A 142 7.64 8.82 -1.03
CA GLY A 142 8.69 8.34 -0.14
C GLY A 142 9.29 9.50 0.65
N TYR A 143 10.36 9.21 1.37
CA TYR A 143 11.15 10.22 2.06
C TYR A 143 12.39 10.50 1.24
N MET A 144 12.56 11.73 0.78
CA MET A 144 13.80 12.12 0.12
C MET A 144 14.87 12.37 1.18
N TYR A 145 16.10 11.95 0.90
CA TYR A 145 17.22 12.31 1.74
C TYR A 145 17.83 13.60 1.21
N ALA A 146 17.93 14.61 2.07
CA ALA A 146 18.79 15.74 1.78
C ALA A 146 20.22 15.20 1.75
N PRO A 147 20.99 15.45 0.69
CA PRO A 147 22.43 15.38 0.81
C PRO A 147 22.82 16.39 1.88
N GLY A 148 23.09 15.86 3.09
CA GLY A 148 23.65 16.44 4.32
C GLY A 148 23.02 17.68 4.91
N ALA A 149 21.72 17.60 5.16
CA ALA A 149 21.16 18.40 6.22
C ALA A 149 21.89 18.09 7.55
N ARG A 150 22.44 19.14 8.16
CA ARG A 150 22.91 19.09 9.54
C ARG A 150 21.69 18.98 10.43
N VAL A 151 21.61 17.93 11.25
CA VAL A 151 20.71 17.95 12.41
C VAL A 151 21.09 19.17 13.23
N ALA A 152 20.17 20.14 13.37
CA ALA A 152 20.40 21.30 14.20
C ALA A 152 20.68 20.81 15.64
N ALA A 153 21.94 20.87 16.07
CA ALA A 153 22.31 20.59 17.45
C ALA A 153 21.59 21.64 18.32
N THR A 154 20.64 21.19 19.15
CA THR A 154 20.07 22.04 20.19
C THR A 154 21.22 22.48 21.09
N ASN A 155 21.45 23.78 21.20
CA ASN A 155 22.53 24.40 21.95
C ASN A 155 22.47 24.04 23.45
N THR A 156 22.97 22.86 23.81
CA THR A 156 23.29 22.47 25.18
C THR A 156 24.76 22.11 25.17
N LYS A 157 25.54 22.84 25.97
CA LYS A 157 26.99 23.06 25.85
C LYS A 157 27.88 21.81 26.03
N ASP A 158 27.32 20.61 26.19
CA ASP A 158 28.07 19.41 26.60
C ASP A 158 27.98 18.19 25.67
N ASP A 159 27.33 18.27 24.51
CA ASP A 159 27.34 17.19 23.51
C ASP A 159 27.79 17.69 22.13
N VAL A 160 29.03 18.18 22.05
CA VAL A 160 29.73 18.36 20.76
C VAL A 160 30.37 17.04 20.35
N THR A 161 29.56 15.99 20.22
CA THR A 161 29.82 14.99 19.19
C THR A 161 28.94 15.39 18.01
N ALA A 162 29.50 16.22 17.13
CA ALA A 162 28.98 16.39 15.79
C ALA A 162 29.03 15.02 15.11
N ALA A 163 28.00 14.21 15.34
CA ALA A 163 27.76 13.05 14.55
C ALA A 163 27.54 13.60 13.14
N LEU A 164 28.51 13.37 12.26
CA LEU A 164 28.32 13.29 10.83
C LEU A 164 27.39 12.08 10.58
N ALA A 165 26.17 12.16 11.11
CA ALA A 165 25.14 11.16 10.92
C ALA A 165 24.55 11.46 9.56
N GLY A 166 24.77 10.52 8.64
CA GLY A 166 24.35 10.63 7.26
C GLY A 166 22.88 11.01 7.11
N ASN A 167 22.60 11.59 5.95
CA ASN A 167 21.31 11.65 5.27
C ASN A 167 20.10 11.86 6.21
N VAL A 168 19.69 13.12 6.36
CA VAL A 168 18.46 13.49 7.07
C VAL A 168 17.29 13.50 6.08
N MET A 169 16.12 13.03 6.51
CA MET A 169 14.90 12.98 5.70
C MET A 169 14.38 14.41 5.45
N LEU A 170 13.73 14.64 4.30
CA LEU A 170 13.07 15.90 3.94
C LEU A 170 11.56 15.75 3.99
N ASP A 171 10.86 16.77 4.50
CA ASP A 171 9.40 16.88 4.41
C ASP A 171 8.93 17.50 3.06
N LYS A 172 7.61 17.64 2.86
CA LYS A 172 6.99 18.23 1.66
C LYS A 172 7.40 19.68 1.39
N THR A 173 7.92 20.40 2.39
CA THR A 173 8.43 21.76 2.27
C THR A 173 9.94 21.82 2.00
N GLY A 174 10.62 20.67 2.01
CA GLY A 174 12.07 20.59 1.87
C GLY A 174 12.83 20.83 3.17
N ALA A 175 12.16 20.77 4.34
CA ALA A 175 12.79 20.96 5.63
C ALA A 175 13.40 19.64 6.16
N PRO A 176 14.59 19.67 6.76
CA PRO A 176 15.22 18.48 7.32
C PRO A 176 14.60 18.05 8.65
N VAL A 177 14.30 16.75 8.77
CA VAL A 177 13.58 16.16 9.90
C VAL A 177 14.37 14.99 10.51
N THR A 178 14.64 15.08 11.81
CA THR A 178 15.36 14.04 12.59
C THR A 178 14.51 12.79 12.83
N PRO A 179 15.11 11.58 12.84
CA PRO A 179 14.39 10.30 12.89
C PRO A 179 13.80 9.92 14.26
N THR A 180 13.64 10.87 15.20
CA THR A 180 13.22 10.58 16.60
C THR A 180 11.83 11.08 16.98
N THR A 181 11.10 11.75 16.10
CA THR A 181 9.68 12.01 16.32
C THR A 181 8.85 11.00 15.55
N THR A 182 7.82 10.48 16.19
CA THR A 182 6.85 9.52 15.64
C THR A 182 6.56 9.76 14.15
N PRO A 183 6.50 8.72 13.30
CA PRO A 183 6.41 8.85 11.83
C PRO A 183 5.26 9.71 11.25
N ASN A 184 4.32 10.16 12.09
CA ASN A 184 3.14 10.93 11.68
C ASN A 184 3.43 12.37 11.22
N ASP A 185 4.59 12.95 11.53
CA ASP A 185 4.95 14.31 11.09
C ASP A 185 5.81 14.33 9.80
N LEU A 186 6.14 13.16 9.25
CA LEU A 186 6.89 13.04 8.00
C LEU A 186 5.91 12.85 6.84
N GLN A 187 5.66 13.91 6.07
CA GLN A 187 4.84 13.80 4.87
C GLN A 187 5.66 13.24 3.71
N ALA A 188 5.21 12.12 3.14
CA ALA A 188 5.86 11.50 2.00
C ALA A 188 5.75 12.39 0.74
N VAL A 189 6.87 12.52 0.00
CA VAL A 189 7.06 13.38 -1.18
C VAL A 189 7.32 12.49 -2.41
N PRO A 190 6.93 12.89 -3.64
CA PRO A 190 7.31 12.17 -4.85
C PRO A 190 8.82 11.89 -4.91
N LEU A 191 9.18 10.62 -5.07
CA LEU A 191 10.59 10.21 -5.16
C LEU A 191 11.19 10.61 -6.50
N LYS A 192 12.20 11.47 -6.48
CA LYS A 192 12.88 11.98 -7.68
C LYS A 192 14.34 11.54 -7.73
N LEU A 193 14.80 11.05 -8.88
CA LEU A 193 16.24 10.92 -9.17
C LEU A 193 16.87 12.30 -9.13
N PRO A 194 18.01 12.47 -8.47
CA PRO A 194 18.80 13.68 -8.63
C PRO A 194 19.32 13.73 -10.08
N THR A 195 18.69 14.55 -10.92
CA THR A 195 19.13 14.79 -12.31
C THR A 195 20.39 15.66 -12.37
N ALA A 196 20.69 16.38 -11.30
CA ALA A 196 22.00 16.94 -10.98
C ALA A 196 22.02 17.32 -9.50
N LEU A 197 22.97 16.81 -8.72
CA LEU A 197 23.29 17.44 -7.45
C LEU A 197 24.26 18.58 -7.74
N ILE A 198 23.74 19.76 -8.07
CA ILE A 198 24.56 20.98 -8.05
C ILE A 198 24.75 21.36 -6.58
N ALA A 199 25.70 20.70 -5.93
CA ALA A 199 26.21 21.14 -4.65
C ALA A 199 27.65 21.59 -4.86
N GLY A 200 27.78 22.85 -5.26
CA GLY A 200 29.07 23.49 -5.49
C GLY A 200 28.89 24.98 -5.71
N PHE A 201 29.64 25.76 -4.95
CA PHE A 201 29.90 27.17 -5.23
C PHE A 201 30.29 27.32 -6.71
N ARG A 202 29.52 28.09 -7.49
CA ARG A 202 29.83 28.38 -8.90
C ARG A 202 30.99 29.36 -8.95
N VAL A 203 32.22 28.85 -9.03
CA VAL A 203 33.38 29.65 -9.44
C VAL A 203 33.39 29.67 -10.97
N GLY A 204 33.14 30.83 -11.58
CA GLY A 204 33.26 30.99 -13.02
C GLY A 204 34.67 30.60 -13.49
N ALA A 205 34.80 30.12 -14.73
CA ALA A 205 36.09 29.76 -15.30
C ALA A 205 37.14 30.87 -15.05
N ASN A 206 38.32 30.48 -14.56
CA ASN A 206 39.45 31.35 -14.21
C ASN A 206 39.26 32.32 -13.02
N GLN A 207 38.42 32.00 -12.04
CA GLN A 207 38.41 32.74 -10.76
C GLN A 207 39.06 31.90 -9.67
N SER A 208 40.04 32.45 -8.96
CA SER A 208 40.60 31.86 -7.73
C SER A 208 39.96 32.55 -6.52
N PHE A 209 39.51 31.75 -5.56
CA PHE A 209 39.02 32.25 -4.28
C PHE A 209 40.18 32.17 -3.26
N GLN A 210 40.68 33.31 -2.79
CA GLN A 210 41.64 33.36 -1.69
C GLN A 210 40.92 33.66 -0.38
N LEU A 211 40.96 32.71 0.56
CA LEU A 211 40.69 32.99 1.97
C LEU A 211 41.92 33.68 2.56
N THR A 212 41.94 35.01 2.59
CA THR A 212 42.99 35.73 3.32
C THR A 212 42.72 35.60 4.82
N ASN A 213 43.38 34.64 5.47
CA ASN A 213 43.39 34.55 6.93
C ASN A 213 44.20 35.72 7.49
N ASN A 214 43.53 36.81 7.84
CA ASN A 214 44.17 37.98 8.46
C ASN A 214 43.54 38.36 9.81
N ALA A 215 43.12 37.36 10.59
CA ALA A 215 42.70 37.56 11.98
C ALA A 215 43.12 36.36 12.85
N VAL A 216 44.43 36.13 12.93
CA VAL A 216 45.00 35.31 14.01
C VAL A 216 45.39 36.28 15.12
N ASN A 217 44.80 36.14 16.30
CA ASN A 217 45.25 36.94 17.44
C ASN A 217 46.65 36.46 17.91
N ALA A 218 47.32 37.20 18.78
CA ALA A 218 48.70 36.91 19.22
C ALA A 218 48.89 35.56 19.94
N ASN A 219 47.81 34.81 20.18
CA ASN A 219 47.81 33.50 20.83
C ASN A 219 47.56 32.35 19.83
N GLY A 220 47.50 32.62 18.53
CA GLY A 220 47.32 31.58 17.50
C GLY A 220 45.88 31.12 17.29
N GLU A 221 44.89 31.81 17.89
CA GLU A 221 43.48 31.47 17.73
C GLU A 221 42.85 32.34 16.62
N ALA A 222 42.22 31.68 15.65
CA ALA A 222 41.48 32.31 14.57
C ALA A 222 40.02 32.52 15.00
N THR A 223 39.64 33.77 15.26
CA THR A 223 38.24 34.14 15.52
C THR A 223 37.57 34.53 14.22
N LEU A 224 36.57 33.77 13.77
CA LEU A 224 35.64 34.14 12.70
C LEU A 224 34.78 35.32 13.17
N GLY A 225 35.31 36.53 13.06
CA GLY A 225 34.55 37.76 13.25
C GLY A 225 33.56 37.94 12.10
N THR A 226 32.27 38.05 12.42
CA THR A 226 31.23 38.42 11.46
C THR A 226 31.51 39.82 10.89
N PRO A 227 31.46 39.95 9.56
CA PRO A 227 30.42 40.82 9.03
C PRO A 227 29.78 40.24 7.75
N GLY A 228 28.44 40.31 7.67
CA GLY A 228 27.74 40.42 6.39
C GLY A 228 27.46 39.16 5.58
N PHE A 229 27.35 37.98 6.20
CA PHE A 229 26.76 36.81 5.54
C PHE A 229 25.26 36.72 5.87
N VAL A 230 24.43 37.30 5.01
CA VAL A 230 22.97 37.20 5.06
C VAL A 230 22.54 36.28 3.91
N GLY A 231 21.78 35.22 4.22
CA GLY A 231 21.15 34.34 3.24
C GLY A 231 21.95 33.08 2.92
N TRP A 232 21.83 32.06 3.77
CA TRP A 232 22.12 30.69 3.37
C TRP A 232 20.76 30.03 3.12
N ASP A 233 20.33 29.96 1.86
CA ASP A 233 19.31 29.01 1.48
C ASP A 233 19.91 27.61 1.55
N ASP A 234 19.14 26.70 2.13
CA ASP A 234 19.51 25.54 2.94
C ASP A 234 20.04 24.31 2.17
N TYR A 235 20.87 24.50 1.14
CA TYR A 235 21.31 23.40 0.27
C TYR A 235 22.79 23.52 -0.13
N MET A 236 23.70 23.50 0.85
CA MET A 236 25.14 23.36 0.59
C MET A 236 25.71 22.13 1.28
N LEU A 237 26.12 21.15 0.46
CA LEU A 237 26.77 19.94 0.94
C LEU A 237 27.91 19.52 0.00
N GLY A 238 29.15 19.66 0.48
CA GLY A 238 30.34 19.18 -0.22
C GLY A 238 31.44 20.23 -0.35
N MET A 239 32.18 20.46 0.73
CA MET A 239 33.58 20.86 0.64
C MET A 239 34.40 19.85 1.44
N ASP A 240 34.67 18.68 0.85
CA ASP A 240 35.91 17.98 1.19
C ASP A 240 37.04 18.73 0.47
N VAL A 241 37.57 19.76 1.12
CA VAL A 241 38.84 20.33 0.70
C VAL A 241 39.91 19.40 1.24
N ALA A 242 40.29 18.40 0.45
CA ALA A 242 41.60 17.78 0.62
C ALA A 242 42.64 18.91 0.55
N ALA A 243 43.54 18.98 1.53
CA ALA A 243 44.57 20.01 1.61
C ALA A 243 45.33 20.10 0.26
N GLY A 244 45.10 21.17 -0.51
CA GLY A 244 45.72 21.42 -1.81
C GLY A 244 44.97 20.93 -3.06
N GLY A 245 43.72 20.45 -2.95
CA GLY A 245 42.91 20.02 -4.10
C GLY A 245 42.09 21.13 -4.76
N THR A 246 42.13 21.23 -6.09
CA THR A 246 41.23 22.07 -6.90
C THR A 246 39.82 21.50 -6.88
N ALA A 247 38.83 22.25 -6.39
CA ALA A 247 37.43 21.85 -6.46
C ALA A 247 36.95 21.91 -7.92
N VAL A 248 36.94 20.75 -8.59
CA VAL A 248 36.32 20.62 -9.90
C VAL A 248 34.84 20.30 -9.66
N ASN A 249 33.93 21.17 -10.10
CA ASN A 249 32.53 20.77 -10.29
C ASN A 249 32.51 19.76 -11.43
N LYS A 250 32.79 18.49 -11.11
CA LYS A 250 32.51 17.40 -12.02
C LYS A 250 31.03 17.11 -11.86
N ASP A 251 30.26 17.32 -12.93
CA ASP A 251 28.87 16.88 -12.98
C ASP A 251 28.81 15.40 -12.59
N LEU A 252 28.31 15.13 -11.38
CA LEU A 252 28.26 13.80 -10.82
C LEU A 252 27.09 13.07 -11.49
N ALA A 253 27.35 12.45 -12.63
CA ALA A 253 26.37 11.60 -13.29
C ALA A 253 26.09 10.36 -12.42
N LEU A 254 24.81 10.03 -12.26
CA LEU A 254 24.38 8.76 -11.68
C LEU A 254 24.61 7.64 -12.71
N GLU A 255 25.40 6.63 -12.34
CA GLU A 255 25.69 5.50 -13.24
C GLU A 255 24.73 4.34 -13.03
N SER A 256 24.41 4.05 -11.77
CA SER A 256 23.48 2.99 -11.41
C SER A 256 22.80 3.32 -10.08
N PHE A 257 21.62 2.76 -9.86
CA PHE A 257 20.95 2.81 -8.57
C PHE A 257 20.53 1.41 -8.14
N GLN A 258 20.44 1.20 -6.84
CA GLN A 258 19.93 -0.02 -6.23
C GLN A 258 18.98 0.35 -5.09
N ILE A 259 18.01 -0.51 -4.83
CA ILE A 259 17.07 -0.34 -3.73
C ILE A 259 17.35 -1.45 -2.71
N ASN A 260 17.74 -1.03 -1.50
CA ASN A 260 18.03 -1.95 -0.42
C ASN A 260 16.75 -2.45 0.26
N PRO A 261 16.80 -3.54 1.05
CA PRO A 261 15.60 -4.08 1.71
C PRO A 261 14.93 -3.17 2.74
N ASP A 262 15.68 -2.20 3.27
CA ASP A 262 15.16 -1.12 4.11
C ASP A 262 14.42 -0.04 3.29
N GLY A 263 14.33 -0.20 1.97
CA GLY A 263 13.71 0.70 1.02
C GLY A 263 14.51 1.93 0.69
N LYS A 264 15.77 2.01 1.15
CA LYS A 264 16.68 3.09 0.77
C LYS A 264 17.17 2.88 -0.65
N MET A 265 17.03 3.92 -1.45
CA MET A 265 17.53 3.97 -2.82
C MET A 265 18.93 4.59 -2.82
N VAL A 266 19.92 3.78 -3.21
CA VAL A 266 21.33 4.14 -3.22
C VAL A 266 21.80 4.29 -4.66
N GLY A 267 22.30 5.48 -4.99
CA GLY A 267 22.92 5.78 -6.28
C GLY A 267 24.43 5.63 -6.21
N SER A 268 25.03 5.00 -7.22
CA SER A 268 26.48 5.02 -7.46
C SER A 268 26.78 6.09 -8.53
N PHE A 269 27.65 7.03 -8.20
CA PHE A 269 27.98 8.16 -9.06
C PHE A 269 29.35 7.98 -9.74
N SER A 270 29.61 8.77 -10.78
CA SER A 270 30.86 8.76 -11.57
C SER A 270 32.15 9.16 -10.82
N ASP A 271 32.05 9.45 -9.51
CA ASP A 271 33.17 9.60 -8.58
C ASP A 271 33.48 8.31 -7.80
N GLY A 272 32.73 7.24 -8.04
CA GLY A 272 32.83 5.97 -7.32
C GLY A 272 32.17 5.97 -5.95
N THR A 273 31.54 7.08 -5.53
CA THR A 273 30.82 7.16 -4.25
C THR A 273 29.40 6.64 -4.36
N LYS A 274 28.95 5.97 -3.30
CA LYS A 274 27.55 5.54 -3.13
C LYS A 274 26.84 6.50 -2.18
N ARG A 275 25.71 7.06 -2.59
CA ARG A 275 24.91 7.97 -1.75
C ARG A 275 23.45 7.58 -1.79
N VAL A 276 22.78 7.62 -0.63
CA VAL A 276 21.32 7.43 -0.57
C VAL A 276 20.63 8.74 -0.96
N PHE A 277 19.65 8.67 -1.85
CA PHE A 277 18.90 9.85 -2.32
C PHE A 277 17.42 9.84 -1.89
N GLY A 278 16.88 8.68 -1.52
CA GLY A 278 15.52 8.59 -0.97
C GLY A 278 15.23 7.22 -0.37
N GLN A 279 14.07 7.10 0.27
CA GLN A 279 13.53 5.88 0.84
C GLN A 279 12.06 5.74 0.48
N ILE A 280 11.63 4.56 0.03
CA ILE A 280 10.22 4.29 -0.27
C ILE A 280 9.41 4.29 1.03
N ALA A 281 8.25 4.96 1.02
CA ALA A 281 7.33 4.93 2.15
C ALA A 281 6.30 3.81 2.00
N LEU A 282 6.12 3.03 3.07
CA LEU A 282 5.07 2.01 3.16
C LEU A 282 3.96 2.47 4.09
N THR A 283 2.73 2.20 3.67
CA THR A 283 1.54 2.45 4.48
C THR A 283 0.92 1.14 4.92
N THR A 284 0.59 1.05 6.21
CA THR A 284 -0.24 -0.02 6.76
C THR A 284 -1.59 0.54 7.20
N PHE A 285 -2.56 -0.36 7.35
CA PHE A 285 -3.91 -0.04 7.80
C PHE A 285 -4.30 -1.01 8.90
N ASN A 286 -5.06 -0.55 9.88
CA ASN A 286 -5.62 -1.42 10.91
C ASN A 286 -6.58 -2.47 10.34
N ASN A 287 -7.30 -2.13 9.26
CA ASN A 287 -8.26 -3.03 8.62
C ASN A 287 -8.15 -2.99 7.07
N PRO A 288 -7.20 -3.73 6.47
CA PRO A 288 -7.02 -3.74 5.02
C PRO A 288 -8.26 -4.12 4.19
N PRO A 289 -9.12 -5.09 4.61
CA PRO A 289 -10.40 -5.36 3.94
C PRO A 289 -11.36 -4.18 3.80
N GLY A 290 -11.19 -3.12 4.62
CA GLY A 290 -11.97 -1.90 4.52
C GLY A 290 -11.56 -0.98 3.37
N LEU A 291 -10.47 -1.27 2.66
CA LEU A 291 -10.00 -0.47 1.53
C LEU A 291 -10.90 -0.63 0.31
N GLU A 292 -11.18 0.48 -0.35
CA GLU A 292 -11.97 0.50 -1.59
C GLU A 292 -11.06 0.33 -2.80
N LYS A 293 -11.42 -0.54 -3.75
CA LYS A 293 -10.66 -0.74 -4.99
C LYS A 293 -11.05 0.33 -6.02
N VAL A 294 -10.08 1.12 -6.48
CA VAL A 294 -10.30 2.21 -7.46
C VAL A 294 -9.96 1.78 -8.90
N GLY A 295 -9.27 0.64 -9.06
CA GLY A 295 -8.83 0.10 -10.35
C GLY A 295 -7.31 0.12 -10.50
N GLY A 296 -6.77 -0.57 -11.51
CA GLY A 296 -5.33 -0.62 -11.74
C GLY A 296 -4.49 -1.19 -10.57
N SER A 297 -5.07 -2.11 -9.78
CA SER A 297 -4.51 -2.62 -8.51
C SER A 297 -4.29 -1.55 -7.42
N MET A 298 -4.97 -0.40 -7.54
CA MET A 298 -4.94 0.68 -6.55
C MET A 298 -6.16 0.63 -5.63
N TYR A 299 -5.94 1.09 -4.41
CA TYR A 299 -6.88 1.15 -3.31
C TYR A 299 -6.98 2.57 -2.77
N ARG A 300 -8.15 2.92 -2.24
CA ARG A 300 -8.42 4.17 -1.54
C ARG A 300 -8.86 3.88 -0.11
N GLN A 301 -8.41 4.75 0.79
CA GLN A 301 -8.79 4.70 2.20
C GLN A 301 -10.28 4.99 2.37
N THR A 302 -10.92 4.28 3.30
CA THR A 302 -12.31 4.53 3.73
C THR A 302 -12.36 4.72 5.24
N ASN A 303 -13.54 5.07 5.76
CA ASN A 303 -13.73 5.15 7.22
C ASN A 303 -13.52 3.79 7.91
N ASN A 304 -13.74 2.67 7.21
CA ASN A 304 -13.61 1.33 7.79
C ASN A 304 -12.18 0.78 7.72
N SER A 305 -11.33 1.30 6.83
CA SER A 305 -9.91 0.89 6.77
C SER A 305 -9.08 1.43 7.95
N GLY A 306 -9.58 2.48 8.61
CA GLY A 306 -8.80 3.27 9.56
C GLY A 306 -7.97 4.35 8.88
N ILE A 307 -7.09 4.99 9.66
CA ILE A 307 -6.16 6.01 9.19
C ILE A 307 -4.96 5.34 8.53
N ALA A 308 -4.47 5.91 7.43
CA ALA A 308 -3.23 5.48 6.79
C ALA A 308 -2.04 5.74 7.72
N ASP A 309 -1.33 4.70 8.15
CA ASP A 309 -0.09 4.83 8.90
C ASP A 309 1.10 4.70 7.94
N THR A 310 1.58 5.84 7.41
CA THR A 310 2.69 5.90 6.45
C THR A 310 4.03 6.04 7.19
N GLY A 311 5.02 5.22 6.82
CA GLY A 311 6.31 5.18 7.52
C GLY A 311 7.39 4.46 6.73
N ILE A 312 8.54 4.27 7.36
CA ILE A 312 9.67 3.55 6.76
C ILE A 312 9.44 2.03 6.76
N PRO A 313 9.93 1.29 5.75
CA PRO A 313 9.92 -0.17 5.73
C PRO A 313 10.61 -0.78 6.94
N ALA A 314 10.24 -2.01 7.28
CA ALA A 314 10.75 -2.79 8.42
C ALA A 314 10.49 -2.21 9.83
N ASN A 315 9.70 -1.13 9.95
CA ASN A 315 9.35 -0.51 11.24
C ASN A 315 7.83 -0.37 11.42
N GLY A 316 7.35 -0.51 12.66
CA GLY A 316 5.92 -0.34 12.99
C GLY A 316 5.01 -1.38 12.35
N GLY A 317 5.45 -2.64 12.23
CA GLY A 317 4.67 -3.73 11.62
C GLY A 317 4.64 -3.70 10.09
N ARG A 318 5.38 -2.79 9.45
CA ARG A 318 5.56 -2.74 8.00
C ARG A 318 6.57 -3.78 7.54
N GLY A 319 6.29 -4.37 6.38
CA GLY A 319 7.17 -5.31 5.69
C GLY A 319 8.47 -4.68 5.20
N THR A 320 9.36 -5.52 4.69
CA THR A 320 10.56 -5.12 3.95
C THR A 320 10.23 -4.96 2.48
N VAL A 321 11.10 -4.28 1.73
CA VAL A 321 11.00 -4.27 0.27
C VAL A 321 12.08 -5.14 -0.35
N GLU A 322 11.87 -5.60 -1.57
CA GLU A 322 12.86 -6.34 -2.35
C GLU A 322 12.90 -5.76 -3.76
N SER A 323 14.11 -5.46 -4.25
CA SER A 323 14.32 -4.89 -5.59
C SER A 323 14.54 -6.01 -6.61
N GLY A 324 14.15 -5.77 -7.86
CA GLY A 324 14.28 -6.76 -8.93
C GLY A 324 13.21 -7.84 -8.90
N THR A 325 12.15 -7.65 -8.10
CA THR A 325 11.05 -8.60 -7.96
C THR A 325 9.69 -7.90 -8.02
N LEU A 326 8.68 -8.62 -8.51
CA LEU A 326 7.28 -8.19 -8.49
C LEU A 326 6.43 -9.21 -7.75
N GLU A 327 5.46 -8.72 -6.97
CA GLU A 327 4.48 -9.58 -6.33
C GLU A 327 3.40 -10.02 -7.32
N MET A 328 3.26 -11.32 -7.51
CA MET A 328 2.19 -11.94 -8.29
C MET A 328 0.85 -11.88 -7.56
N SER A 329 -0.23 -12.09 -8.31
CA SER A 329 -1.55 -12.31 -7.74
C SER A 329 -1.52 -13.48 -6.74
N ASN A 330 -2.29 -13.38 -5.65
CA ASN A 330 -2.48 -14.47 -4.70
C ASN A 330 -3.64 -15.41 -5.10
N VAL A 331 -4.00 -15.42 -6.38
CA VAL A 331 -5.04 -16.28 -6.94
C VAL A 331 -4.47 -17.66 -7.25
N ASP A 332 -5.12 -18.71 -6.72
CA ASP A 332 -4.85 -20.10 -7.09
C ASP A 332 -5.89 -20.57 -8.13
N LEU A 333 -5.44 -20.85 -9.35
CA LEU A 333 -6.31 -21.31 -10.44
C LEU A 333 -7.07 -22.59 -10.09
N ALA A 334 -6.42 -23.56 -9.44
CA ALA A 334 -7.05 -24.85 -9.18
C ALA A 334 -8.25 -24.68 -8.24
N GLN A 335 -8.09 -23.85 -7.20
CA GLN A 335 -9.15 -23.52 -6.28
C GLN A 335 -10.25 -22.68 -6.96
N GLU A 336 -9.88 -21.67 -7.76
CA GLU A 336 -10.86 -20.83 -8.45
C GLU A 336 -11.67 -21.60 -9.50
N PHE A 337 -11.07 -22.54 -10.25
CA PHE A 337 -11.82 -23.41 -11.16
C PHE A 337 -12.78 -24.34 -10.41
N THR A 338 -12.37 -24.85 -9.25
CA THR A 338 -13.26 -25.64 -8.40
C THR A 338 -14.43 -24.79 -7.90
N ASN A 339 -14.17 -23.57 -7.42
CA ASN A 339 -15.20 -22.63 -7.00
C ASN A 339 -16.15 -22.26 -8.15
N LEU A 340 -15.63 -22.10 -9.36
CA LEU A 340 -16.43 -21.83 -10.55
C LEU A 340 -17.34 -23.01 -10.90
N ILE A 341 -16.85 -24.25 -10.83
CA ILE A 341 -17.67 -25.45 -11.03
C ILE A 341 -18.78 -25.53 -9.97
N VAL A 342 -18.47 -25.24 -8.71
CA VAL A 342 -19.47 -25.20 -7.62
C VAL A 342 -20.53 -24.14 -7.90
N ALA A 343 -20.13 -22.93 -8.30
CA ALA A 343 -21.05 -21.86 -8.64
C ALA A 343 -21.93 -22.19 -9.85
N GLN A 344 -21.37 -22.79 -10.91
CA GLN A 344 -22.12 -23.23 -12.09
C GLN A 344 -23.14 -24.32 -11.75
N ARG A 345 -22.73 -25.35 -10.99
CA ARG A 345 -23.64 -26.42 -10.55
C ARG A 345 -24.74 -25.87 -9.64
N GLY A 346 -24.41 -24.94 -8.75
CA GLY A 346 -25.39 -24.25 -7.90
C GLY A 346 -26.40 -23.44 -8.71
N PHE A 347 -25.94 -22.71 -9.72
CA PHE A 347 -26.80 -21.97 -10.65
C PHE A 347 -27.74 -22.91 -11.43
N GLN A 348 -27.21 -23.99 -12.00
CA GLN A 348 -28.01 -25.00 -12.73
C GLN A 348 -29.04 -25.69 -11.83
N ALA A 349 -28.66 -26.04 -10.60
CA ALA A 349 -29.56 -26.65 -9.63
C ALA A 349 -30.74 -25.72 -9.30
N ASN A 350 -30.48 -24.43 -9.03
CA ASN A 350 -31.54 -23.46 -8.74
C ASN A 350 -32.43 -23.18 -9.96
N SER A 351 -31.86 -23.15 -11.17
CA SER A 351 -32.63 -23.02 -12.42
C SER A 351 -33.57 -24.21 -12.61
N LYS A 352 -33.10 -25.43 -12.28
CA LYS A 352 -33.95 -26.63 -12.35
C LYS A 352 -35.15 -26.52 -11.41
N VAL A 353 -34.98 -25.99 -10.19
CA VAL A 353 -36.09 -25.76 -9.23
C VAL A 353 -37.14 -24.80 -9.78
N VAL A 354 -36.73 -23.76 -10.53
CA VAL A 354 -37.67 -22.85 -11.19
C VAL A 354 -38.46 -23.59 -12.25
N SER A 355 -37.78 -24.30 -13.16
CA SER A 355 -38.46 -25.02 -14.25
C SER A 355 -39.40 -26.13 -13.74
N THR A 356 -39.05 -26.85 -12.68
CA THR A 356 -39.95 -27.86 -12.09
C THR A 356 -41.14 -27.20 -11.39
N SER A 357 -40.96 -26.03 -10.79
CA SER A 357 -42.09 -25.27 -10.23
C SER A 357 -43.05 -24.81 -11.33
N ASP A 358 -42.53 -24.40 -12.49
CA ASP A 358 -43.35 -24.00 -13.65
C ASP A 358 -44.10 -25.18 -14.26
N GLU A 359 -43.48 -26.36 -14.33
CA GLU A 359 -44.11 -27.60 -14.79
C GLU A 359 -45.31 -27.99 -13.91
N VAL A 360 -45.13 -27.99 -12.58
CA VAL A 360 -46.24 -28.30 -11.66
C VAL A 360 -47.33 -27.22 -11.72
N LEU A 361 -46.98 -25.95 -11.96
CA LEU A 361 -47.96 -24.88 -12.13
C LEU A 361 -48.78 -25.07 -13.41
N SER A 362 -48.13 -25.49 -14.50
CA SER A 362 -48.79 -25.84 -15.75
C SER A 362 -49.76 -27.02 -15.57
N ASP A 363 -49.32 -28.09 -14.89
CA ASP A 363 -50.17 -29.26 -14.61
C ASP A 363 -51.41 -28.88 -13.77
N LEU A 364 -51.24 -28.01 -12.77
CA LEU A 364 -52.34 -27.48 -11.95
C LEU A 364 -53.33 -26.64 -12.78
N ILE A 365 -52.85 -25.86 -13.74
CA ILE A 365 -53.71 -25.08 -14.65
C ILE A 365 -54.49 -26.01 -15.57
N GLN A 366 -53.85 -27.08 -16.07
CA GLN A 366 -54.49 -28.08 -16.93
C GLN A 366 -55.56 -28.88 -16.19
N MET A 367 -55.37 -29.19 -14.91
CA MET A 367 -56.40 -29.86 -14.09
C MET A 367 -57.65 -29.02 -13.84
N LYS A 368 -57.58 -27.69 -13.96
CA LYS A 368 -58.74 -26.80 -13.77
C LYS A 368 -59.67 -26.78 -15.00
N ARG A 369 -59.18 -27.22 -16.16
CA ARG A 369 -59.90 -27.13 -17.43
C ARG A 369 -60.68 -28.40 -17.74
#